data_AF-I4DCU5-F1
#
_entry.id   AF-I4DCU5-F1
#
_cell.length_a   1.000
_cell.length_b   1.000
_cell.length_c   1.000
_cell.angle_alpha   90.00
_cell.angle_beta   90.00
_cell.angle_gamma   90.00
#
_symmetry.space_group_name_H-M   'P 1'
#
loop_
_entity.id
_entity.type
_entity.pdbx_description
1 polymer ?
#
loop_
_entity_poly.entity_id
_entity_poly.type
_entity_poly.pdbx_seq_one_letter_code
_entity_poly.pdbx_strand_id
1 'polypeptide(L)'
;MNIFNRITMRQERNELKEELERLRDKLIHTEGGLQEVANERDLLNRKVAELSSDNKYKWLFFLPSGQGELFKKFLESHEGKPVKFENLCCPGMYFSDRNSMIYEIVSEIVIKDLTITNSHFENACFDNVTFLNVTFDRVYFYKAFFDNVLFEKCTFNRCDFTEARGVNLVFNNCIENDTDLTVEVLQEEIGEDIGPDDPYDDEDPYEDSEPEETYEDSEKATEDKEKFFGYCFETVGGKYYPKVTLFGPEEVFNYVNLQKNLFDEVRITDTDDCLAVHALKGKIIFPEEWVASSE
;
A
#
# COMPACT_ATOMS: atom_id res chain seq x y z
N MET A 1 -14.44 13.59 24.33
CA MET A 1 -14.17 14.64 23.32
C MET A 1 -15.50 15.03 22.69
N ASN A 2 -15.93 16.29 22.81
CA ASN A 2 -17.28 16.74 22.49
C ASN A 2 -17.52 16.77 20.96
N ILE A 3 -18.74 16.50 20.49
CA ILE A 3 -19.09 16.43 19.05
C ILE A 3 -18.71 17.73 18.32
N PHE A 4 -18.83 18.86 19.02
CA PHE A 4 -18.42 20.19 18.53
C PHE A 4 -16.94 20.24 18.12
N ASN A 5 -16.04 19.65 18.93
CA ASN A 5 -14.61 19.60 18.61
C ASN A 5 -14.32 18.74 17.37
N ARG A 6 -15.15 17.74 17.08
CA ARG A 6 -14.98 16.89 15.88
C ARG A 6 -15.39 17.60 14.60
N ILE A 7 -16.39 18.49 14.65
CA ILE A 7 -16.84 19.27 13.50
C ILE A 7 -15.81 20.35 13.18
N THR A 8 -15.35 21.09 14.18
CA THR A 8 -14.32 22.13 14.01
C THR A 8 -13.02 21.54 13.47
N MET A 9 -12.56 20.40 14.00
CA MET A 9 -11.34 19.75 13.46
C MET A 9 -11.52 19.20 12.04
N ARG A 10 -12.74 18.82 11.63
CA ARG A 10 -13.01 18.42 10.24
C ARG A 10 -12.95 19.60 9.28
N GLN A 11 -13.44 20.77 9.69
CA GLN A 11 -13.36 22.00 8.90
C GLN A 11 -11.91 22.47 8.75
N GLU A 12 -11.18 22.60 9.87
CA GLU A 12 -9.76 22.96 9.86
C GLU A 12 -8.92 21.99 9.00
N ARG A 13 -9.23 20.68 9.05
CA ARG A 13 -8.58 19.67 8.19
C ARG A 13 -8.84 19.90 6.71
N ASN A 14 -10.08 20.22 6.33
CA ASN A 14 -10.42 20.39 4.93
C ASN A 14 -9.79 21.67 4.37
N GLU A 15 -9.78 22.75 5.15
CA GLU A 15 -9.08 24.01 4.81
C GLU A 15 -7.57 23.78 4.60
N LEU A 16 -6.94 22.97 5.47
CA LEU A 16 -5.53 22.60 5.35
C LEU A 16 -5.23 21.75 4.10
N LYS A 17 -6.13 20.80 3.78
CA LYS A 17 -6.01 20.00 2.54
C LYS A 17 -6.10 20.88 1.31
N GLU A 18 -7.06 21.80 1.26
CA GLU A 18 -7.21 22.74 0.15
C GLU A 18 -6.00 23.67 0.01
N GLU A 19 -5.41 24.12 1.13
CA GLU A 19 -4.19 24.95 1.10
C GLU A 19 -2.97 24.18 0.59
N LEU A 20 -2.79 22.92 1.01
CA LEU A 20 -1.72 22.04 0.53
C LEU A 20 -1.85 21.75 -0.96
N GLU A 21 -3.08 21.50 -1.45
CA GLU A 21 -3.32 21.24 -2.86
C GLU A 21 -3.05 22.49 -3.71
N ARG A 22 -3.47 23.68 -3.25
CA ARG A 22 -3.12 24.95 -3.90
C ARG A 22 -1.62 25.20 -3.99
N LEU A 23 -0.86 24.85 -2.94
CA LEU A 23 0.60 25.01 -2.95
C LEU A 23 1.28 24.00 -3.88
N ARG A 24 0.78 22.76 -3.95
CA ARG A 24 1.23 21.75 -4.91
C ARG A 24 0.94 22.18 -6.34
N ASP A 25 -0.26 22.64 -6.62
CA ASP A 25 -0.65 23.12 -7.94
C ASP A 25 0.22 24.29 -8.36
N LYS A 26 0.48 25.25 -7.47
CA LYS A 26 1.45 26.32 -7.74
C LYS A 26 2.81 25.76 -8.10
N LEU A 27 3.38 24.87 -7.27
CA LEU A 27 4.68 24.26 -7.53
C LEU A 27 4.76 23.53 -8.89
N ILE A 28 3.67 22.90 -9.33
CA ILE A 28 3.57 22.19 -10.61
C ILE A 28 3.52 23.19 -11.79
N HIS A 29 2.90 24.35 -11.60
CA HIS A 29 2.65 25.35 -12.64
C HIS A 29 3.59 26.57 -12.57
N THR A 30 4.51 26.62 -11.60
CA THR A 30 5.52 27.66 -11.50
C THR A 30 6.54 27.49 -12.62
N GLU A 31 6.41 28.29 -13.68
CA GLU A 31 7.42 28.45 -14.75
C GLU A 31 8.65 29.29 -14.29
N GLY A 32 8.72 29.63 -13.01
CA GLY A 32 9.80 30.40 -12.40
C GLY A 32 11.14 29.67 -12.38
N GLY A 33 12.24 30.42 -12.34
CA GLY A 33 13.59 29.85 -12.29
C GLY A 33 13.80 28.95 -11.06
N LEU A 34 14.82 28.08 -11.12
CA LEU A 34 15.17 27.09 -10.07
C LEU A 34 15.10 27.60 -8.62
N GLN A 35 15.42 28.89 -8.41
CA GLN A 35 15.39 29.52 -7.09
C GLN A 35 13.97 29.73 -6.54
N GLU A 36 12.99 29.99 -7.40
CA GLU A 36 11.60 30.27 -7.01
C GLU A 36 10.88 28.98 -6.63
N VAL A 37 11.07 27.92 -7.41
CA VAL A 37 10.60 26.55 -7.08
C VAL A 37 11.22 26.05 -5.78
N ALA A 38 12.51 26.32 -5.53
CA ALA A 38 13.17 25.96 -4.27
C ALA A 38 12.55 26.71 -3.08
N ASN A 39 12.28 28.01 -3.22
CA ASN A 39 11.66 28.81 -2.17
C ASN A 39 10.23 28.37 -1.85
N GLU A 40 9.43 28.00 -2.86
CA GLU A 40 8.07 27.48 -2.69
C GLU A 40 8.06 26.10 -2.02
N ARG A 41 8.99 25.23 -2.42
CA ARG A 41 9.19 23.91 -1.79
C ARG A 41 9.61 24.05 -0.32
N ASP A 42 10.49 24.99 0.00
CA ASP A 42 10.92 25.27 1.37
C ASP A 42 9.81 25.89 2.23
N LEU A 43 8.92 26.67 1.62
CA LEU A 43 7.73 27.19 2.29
C LEU A 43 6.75 26.06 2.62
N LEU A 44 6.49 25.16 1.66
CA LEU A 44 5.66 23.97 1.85
C LEU A 44 6.21 23.08 2.98
N ASN A 45 7.51 22.78 2.93
CA ASN A 45 8.18 21.96 3.94
C ASN A 45 8.13 22.60 5.33
N ARG A 46 8.34 23.92 5.46
CA ARG A 46 8.22 24.63 6.73
C ARG A 46 6.80 24.58 7.28
N LYS A 47 5.79 24.73 6.42
CA LYS A 47 4.40 24.71 6.85
C LYS A 47 3.96 23.31 7.28
N VAL A 48 4.39 22.27 6.57
CA VAL A 48 4.21 20.86 7.00
C VAL A 48 4.90 20.60 8.34
N ALA A 49 6.13 21.09 8.52
CA ALA A 49 6.88 20.93 9.76
C ALA A 49 6.21 21.66 10.95
N GLU A 50 5.77 22.90 10.75
CA GLU A 50 5.03 23.69 11.75
C GLU A 50 3.75 22.96 12.18
N LEU A 51 2.97 22.47 11.21
CA LEU A 51 1.77 21.69 11.47
C LEU A 51 2.07 20.38 12.19
N SER A 52 3.15 19.68 11.82
CA SER A 52 3.56 18.43 12.48
C SER A 52 4.05 18.61 13.91
N SER A 53 4.50 19.82 14.27
CA SER A 53 5.00 20.15 15.62
C SER A 53 3.89 20.39 16.64
N ASP A 54 2.67 20.68 16.18
CA ASP A 54 1.50 20.80 17.03
C ASP A 54 0.86 19.42 17.23
N ASN A 55 0.78 18.97 18.49
CA ASN A 55 0.17 17.69 18.89
C ASN A 55 -1.26 17.49 18.36
N LYS A 56 -1.96 18.56 17.96
CA LYS A 56 -3.30 18.54 17.35
C LYS A 56 -3.31 17.92 15.94
N TYR A 57 -2.20 17.92 15.21
CA TYR A 57 -2.11 17.47 13.80
C TYR A 57 -1.19 16.26 13.59
N LYS A 58 -0.88 15.49 14.65
CA LYS A 58 -0.15 14.21 14.55
C LYS A 58 -0.77 13.21 13.55
N TRP A 59 -2.05 13.36 13.21
CA TRP A 59 -2.74 12.55 12.19
C TRP A 59 -2.35 12.91 10.74
N LEU A 60 -1.52 13.94 10.49
CA LEU A 60 -1.05 14.23 9.13
C LEU A 60 -0.20 13.08 8.53
N PHE A 61 0.16 12.07 9.33
CA PHE A 61 0.78 10.82 8.89
C PHE A 61 -0.24 9.71 8.50
N PHE A 62 -1.45 10.06 8.08
CA PHE A 62 -2.17 9.15 7.18
C PHE A 62 -1.36 9.11 5.88
N LEU A 63 -0.58 8.05 5.69
CA LEU A 63 0.12 7.79 4.45
C LEU A 63 -0.92 7.26 3.46
N PRO A 64 -1.37 8.03 2.45
CA PRO A 64 -2.02 7.41 1.29
C PRO A 64 -0.98 6.57 0.53
N SER A 65 -1.44 5.51 -0.13
CA SER A 65 -0.67 4.60 -0.98
C SER A 65 0.49 5.28 -1.72
N GLY A 66 1.70 4.74 -1.59
CA GLY A 66 2.90 5.22 -2.31
C GLY A 66 3.84 6.12 -1.49
N GLN A 67 3.68 6.20 -0.17
CA GLN A 67 4.55 7.02 0.70
C GLN A 67 5.58 6.24 1.53
N GLY A 68 5.81 4.95 1.27
CA GLY A 68 6.91 4.20 1.90
C GLY A 68 8.25 4.92 1.80
N GLU A 69 8.51 5.58 0.67
CA GLU A 69 9.69 6.44 0.43
C GLU A 69 9.71 7.73 1.29
N LEU A 70 8.56 8.33 1.58
CA LEU A 70 8.49 9.51 2.46
C LEU A 70 8.64 9.12 3.93
N PHE A 71 8.07 7.98 4.32
CA PHE A 71 8.29 7.40 5.64
C PHE A 71 9.76 6.99 5.83
N LYS A 72 10.37 6.38 4.82
CA LYS A 72 11.80 6.06 4.78
C LYS A 72 12.66 7.32 4.94
N LYS A 73 12.45 8.34 4.11
CA LYS A 73 13.16 9.64 4.22
C LYS A 73 12.94 10.31 5.57
N PHE A 74 11.74 10.20 6.13
CA PHE A 74 11.44 10.72 7.46
C PHE A 74 12.27 9.99 8.53
N LEU A 75 12.29 8.67 8.51
CA LEU A 75 13.07 7.84 9.45
C LEU A 75 14.57 8.10 9.31
N GLU A 76 15.09 8.17 8.09
CA GLU A 76 16.47 8.51 7.79
C GLU A 76 16.85 9.91 8.31
N SER A 77 15.96 10.91 8.18
CA SER A 77 16.23 12.27 8.66
C SER A 77 16.34 12.39 10.19
N HIS A 78 15.94 11.35 10.92
CA HIS A 78 15.97 11.29 12.38
C HIS A 78 16.97 10.25 12.93
N GLU A 79 17.83 9.71 12.06
CA GLU A 79 18.82 8.70 12.44
C GLU A 79 19.74 9.18 13.57
N GLY A 80 19.83 8.40 14.66
CA GLY A 80 20.69 8.67 15.81
C GLY A 80 20.10 9.60 16.88
N LYS A 81 18.83 9.99 16.77
CA LYS A 81 18.09 10.68 17.84
C LYS A 81 16.95 9.80 18.33
N PRO A 82 16.73 9.69 19.66
CA PRO A 82 15.57 8.98 20.17
C PRO A 82 14.31 9.73 19.76
N VAL A 83 13.58 9.19 18.79
CA VAL A 83 12.29 9.70 18.35
C VAL A 83 11.19 8.80 18.90
N LYS A 84 10.11 9.43 19.37
CA LYS A 84 8.91 8.72 19.81
C LYS A 84 7.82 8.90 18.77
N PHE A 85 7.39 7.81 18.16
CA PHE A 85 6.21 7.78 17.32
C PHE A 85 5.01 7.29 18.12
N GLU A 86 3.87 7.92 17.89
CA GLU A 86 2.61 7.57 18.53
C GLU A 86 1.51 7.60 17.49
N ASN A 87 0.65 6.58 17.50
CA ASN A 87 -0.54 6.51 16.64
C ASN A 87 -0.21 6.50 15.14
N LEU A 88 0.88 5.83 14.73
CA LEU A 88 1.09 5.53 13.31
C LEU A 88 0.03 4.53 12.86
N CYS A 89 -0.55 4.76 11.69
CA CYS A 89 -1.49 3.85 11.07
C CYS A 89 -1.07 3.69 9.61
N CYS A 90 -0.62 2.48 9.27
CA CYS A 90 -0.31 2.08 7.89
C CYS A 90 -1.35 1.02 7.51
N PRO A 91 -2.54 1.42 7.02
CA PRO A 91 -3.55 0.45 6.61
C PRO A 91 -3.14 -0.21 5.30
N GLY A 92 -2.68 -1.47 5.35
CA GLY A 92 -2.52 -2.31 4.17
C GLY A 92 -3.90 -2.73 3.63
N MET A 93 -4.14 -2.50 2.35
CA MET A 93 -5.42 -2.72 1.68
C MET A 93 -5.85 -4.20 1.74
N TYR A 94 -7.05 -4.45 2.26
CA TYR A 94 -7.74 -5.74 2.10
C TYR A 94 -8.37 -5.82 0.71
N PHE A 95 -8.03 -6.79 -0.13
CA PHE A 95 -9.00 -7.42 -1.04
C PHE A 95 -8.65 -8.88 -1.35
N SER A 96 -9.71 -9.69 -1.37
CA SER A 96 -9.77 -11.09 -1.78
C SER A 96 -9.44 -11.24 -3.26
N ASP A 97 -8.25 -11.77 -3.58
CA ASP A 97 -8.06 -12.89 -4.50
C ASP A 97 -6.57 -13.10 -4.75
N ARG A 98 -6.17 -14.36 -4.83
CA ARG A 98 -4.83 -14.90 -4.52
C ARG A 98 -3.62 -14.39 -5.31
N ASN A 99 -3.69 -13.36 -6.16
CA ASN A 99 -2.59 -13.08 -7.10
C ASN A 99 -2.17 -11.61 -7.30
N SER A 100 -2.63 -10.63 -6.51
CA SER A 100 -2.05 -9.27 -6.57
C SER A 100 -2.29 -8.49 -5.27
N MET A 101 -1.37 -8.62 -4.30
CA MET A 101 -1.41 -7.87 -3.04
C MET A 101 -0.52 -6.63 -3.16
N ILE A 102 -1.12 -5.43 -3.12
CA ILE A 102 -0.37 -4.19 -2.93
C ILE A 102 -0.30 -3.95 -1.43
N TYR A 103 0.74 -4.48 -0.81
CA TYR A 103 1.08 -4.09 0.54
C TYR A 103 1.67 -2.67 0.53
N GLU A 104 1.45 -1.90 1.59
CA GLU A 104 2.40 -0.83 1.88
C GLU A 104 3.72 -1.51 2.26
N ILE A 105 4.66 -1.54 1.31
CA ILE A 105 5.96 -2.15 1.49
C ILE A 105 6.88 -1.10 2.11
N VAL A 106 7.36 -1.39 3.32
CA VAL A 106 8.52 -0.73 3.91
C VAL A 106 9.73 -1.57 3.55
N SER A 107 10.62 -1.05 2.71
CA SER A 107 11.78 -1.81 2.25
C SER A 107 13.13 -1.12 2.35
N GLU A 108 14.16 -1.96 2.46
CA GLU A 108 15.58 -1.59 2.40
C GLU A 108 15.94 -0.46 3.40
N ILE A 109 15.58 -0.64 4.67
CA ILE A 109 15.79 0.38 5.70
C ILE A 109 16.27 -0.21 7.02
N VAL A 110 17.14 0.55 7.69
CA VAL A 110 17.54 0.28 9.08
C VAL A 110 16.89 1.31 10.00
N ILE A 111 16.05 0.83 10.92
CA ILE A 111 15.32 1.63 11.90
C ILE A 111 15.98 1.41 13.25
N LYS A 112 16.56 2.45 13.85
CA LYS A 112 17.31 2.30 15.10
C LYS A 112 16.94 3.31 16.19
N ASP A 113 17.13 2.91 17.44
CA ASP A 113 17.04 3.76 18.64
C ASP A 113 15.70 4.51 18.77
N LEU A 114 14.61 3.79 18.51
CA LEU A 114 13.28 4.38 18.33
C LEU A 114 12.27 3.82 19.33
N THR A 115 11.26 4.62 19.69
CA THR A 115 10.08 4.14 20.43
C THR A 115 8.82 4.34 19.59
N ILE A 116 8.13 3.25 19.24
CA ILE A 116 6.86 3.25 18.51
C ILE A 116 5.76 2.82 19.46
N THR A 117 4.72 3.63 19.62
CA THR A 117 3.63 3.35 20.56
C THR A 117 2.24 3.48 19.93
N ASN A 118 1.26 2.72 20.43
CA ASN A 118 -0.15 2.77 20.02
C ASN A 118 -0.34 2.79 18.49
N SER A 119 0.42 1.99 17.75
CA SER A 119 0.47 2.07 16.28
C SER A 119 -0.08 0.80 15.62
N HIS A 120 -0.62 0.93 14.42
CA HIS A 120 -1.26 -0.14 13.66
C HIS A 120 -0.53 -0.32 12.31
N PHE A 121 0.06 -1.49 12.12
CA PHE A 121 0.70 -1.99 10.90
C PHE A 121 -0.08 -3.21 10.39
N GLU A 122 -1.39 -3.06 10.27
CA GLU A 122 -2.29 -4.11 9.82
C GLU A 122 -2.09 -4.37 8.33
N ASN A 123 -1.84 -5.63 7.96
CA ASN A 123 -1.44 -6.04 6.61
C ASN A 123 -0.22 -5.25 6.07
N ALA A 124 0.70 -4.81 6.93
CA ALA A 124 1.93 -4.18 6.44
C ALA A 124 2.89 -5.22 5.86
N CYS A 125 3.68 -4.86 4.85
CA CYS A 125 4.77 -5.69 4.36
C CYS A 125 6.11 -5.02 4.67
N PHE A 126 7.01 -5.77 5.30
CA PHE A 126 8.36 -5.33 5.60
C PHE A 126 9.33 -6.22 4.82
N ASP A 127 10.13 -5.62 3.93
CA ASP A 127 11.05 -6.34 3.05
C ASP A 127 12.47 -5.81 3.21
N ASN A 128 13.44 -6.64 3.59
CA ASN A 128 14.82 -6.24 3.83
C ASN A 128 14.93 -5.10 4.89
N VAL A 129 14.22 -5.24 6.01
CA VAL A 129 14.17 -4.24 7.09
C VAL A 129 14.93 -4.71 8.33
N THR A 130 15.74 -3.85 8.92
CA THR A 130 16.38 -4.11 10.22
C THR A 130 15.90 -3.13 11.27
N PHE A 131 15.35 -3.63 12.37
CA PHE A 131 15.04 -2.86 13.57
C PHE A 131 16.13 -3.08 14.62
N LEU A 132 16.82 -2.03 15.05
CA LEU A 132 17.92 -2.08 16.01
C LEU A 132 17.60 -1.25 17.26
N ASN A 133 17.54 -1.87 18.44
CA ASN A 133 17.26 -1.16 19.69
C ASN A 133 15.94 -0.36 19.65
N VAL A 134 14.90 -0.94 19.05
CA VAL A 134 13.57 -0.33 18.93
C VAL A 134 12.63 -0.85 20.00
N THR A 135 11.90 0.05 20.66
CA THR A 135 10.83 -0.30 21.59
C THR A 135 9.47 -0.14 20.93
N PHE A 136 8.69 -1.22 20.89
CA PHE A 136 7.30 -1.24 20.47
C PHE A 136 6.40 -1.33 21.72
N ASP A 137 5.42 -0.44 21.89
CA ASP A 137 4.45 -0.47 22.99
C ASP A 137 3.01 -0.32 22.47
N ARG A 138 2.21 -1.38 22.59
CA ARG A 138 0.85 -1.47 22.03
C ARG A 138 0.84 -1.25 20.52
N VAL A 139 1.64 -2.06 19.82
CA VAL A 139 1.74 -2.02 18.36
C VAL A 139 1.10 -3.29 17.77
N TYR A 140 0.24 -3.11 16.77
CA TYR A 140 -0.49 -4.19 16.12
C TYR A 140 0.11 -4.47 14.76
N PHE A 141 0.71 -5.65 14.59
CA PHE A 141 1.23 -6.22 13.35
C PHE A 141 0.27 -7.29 12.80
N TYR A 142 -1.04 -7.11 13.00
CA TYR A 142 -2.06 -8.06 12.57
C TYR A 142 -1.93 -8.34 11.07
N LYS A 143 -1.74 -9.60 10.69
CA LYS A 143 -1.51 -10.04 9.29
C LYS A 143 -0.32 -9.38 8.59
N ALA A 144 0.64 -8.86 9.33
CA ALA A 144 1.85 -8.31 8.73
C ALA A 144 2.68 -9.42 8.06
N PHE A 145 3.33 -9.09 6.95
CA PHE A 145 4.27 -9.95 6.26
C PHE A 145 5.70 -9.41 6.44
N PHE A 146 6.63 -10.29 6.83
CA PHE A 146 8.02 -9.95 7.06
C PHE A 146 8.91 -10.79 6.14
N ASP A 147 9.63 -10.17 5.21
CA ASP A 147 10.60 -10.82 4.33
C ASP A 147 12.00 -10.28 4.59
N ASN A 148 12.93 -11.16 4.96
CA ASN A 148 14.30 -10.82 5.33
C ASN A 148 14.38 -9.69 6.37
N VAL A 149 13.62 -9.84 7.46
CA VAL A 149 13.53 -8.85 8.54
C VAL A 149 14.30 -9.29 9.77
N LEU A 150 15.10 -8.37 10.32
CA LEU A 150 15.85 -8.58 11.56
C LEU A 150 15.37 -7.62 12.64
N PHE A 151 14.94 -8.15 13.78
CA PHE A 151 14.76 -7.41 15.03
C PHE A 151 15.97 -7.69 15.94
N GLU A 152 16.85 -6.71 16.12
CA GLU A 152 18.01 -6.81 17.02
C GLU A 152 17.84 -5.91 18.25
N LYS A 153 17.90 -6.50 19.45
CA LYS A 153 17.80 -5.79 20.73
C LYS A 153 16.50 -4.98 20.88
N CYS A 154 15.44 -5.41 20.22
CA CYS A 154 14.13 -4.77 20.30
C CYS A 154 13.37 -5.17 21.57
N THR A 155 12.49 -4.29 22.05
CA THR A 155 11.56 -4.58 23.15
C THR A 155 10.13 -4.50 22.65
N PHE A 156 9.32 -5.52 22.90
CA PHE A 156 7.91 -5.58 22.53
C PHE A 156 7.05 -5.59 23.80
N ASN A 157 6.24 -4.56 23.98
CA ASN A 157 5.31 -4.43 25.10
C ASN A 157 3.88 -4.47 24.54
N ARG A 158 3.09 -5.50 24.90
CA ARG A 158 1.68 -5.63 24.47
C ARG A 158 1.49 -5.47 22.96
N CYS A 159 2.39 -6.06 22.19
CA CYS A 159 2.27 -6.08 20.73
C CYS A 159 1.44 -7.28 20.28
N ASP A 160 0.85 -7.17 19.11
CA ASP A 160 -0.01 -8.21 18.52
C ASP A 160 0.54 -8.63 17.16
N PHE A 161 0.93 -9.89 17.04
CA PHE A 161 1.42 -10.51 15.80
C PHE A 161 0.44 -11.56 15.26
N THR A 162 -0.84 -11.51 15.67
CA THR A 162 -1.85 -12.47 15.22
C THR A 162 -1.91 -12.52 13.69
N GLU A 163 -1.83 -13.73 13.14
CA GLU A 163 -1.80 -14.02 11.69
C GLU A 163 -0.62 -13.38 10.93
N ALA A 164 0.40 -12.86 11.61
CA ALA A 164 1.61 -12.40 10.95
C ALA A 164 2.40 -13.59 10.39
N ARG A 165 3.10 -13.34 9.28
CA ARG A 165 3.92 -14.33 8.57
C ARG A 165 5.31 -13.79 8.32
N GLY A 166 6.31 -14.68 8.31
CA GLY A 166 7.70 -14.30 8.12
C GLY A 166 8.48 -15.28 7.23
N VAL A 167 9.21 -14.76 6.25
CA VAL A 167 10.30 -15.44 5.52
C VAL A 167 11.61 -14.82 5.99
N ASN A 168 12.58 -15.64 6.41
CA ASN A 168 13.86 -15.14 6.93
C ASN A 168 13.73 -14.09 8.05
N LEU A 169 12.68 -14.21 8.87
CA LEU A 169 12.42 -13.35 10.01
C LEU A 169 13.24 -13.78 11.22
N VAL A 170 14.04 -12.88 11.77
CA VAL A 170 14.94 -13.15 12.90
C VAL A 170 14.68 -12.20 14.05
N PHE A 171 14.47 -12.76 15.25
CA PHE A 171 14.47 -12.00 16.50
C PHE A 171 15.76 -12.31 17.27
N ASN A 172 16.62 -11.31 17.47
CA ASN A 172 17.93 -11.45 18.10
C ASN A 172 18.02 -10.55 19.35
N ASN A 173 18.20 -11.15 20.52
CA ASN A 173 18.26 -10.45 21.81
C ASN A 173 17.05 -9.55 22.08
N CYS A 174 15.86 -9.97 21.62
CA CYS A 174 14.62 -9.25 21.87
C CYS A 174 14.06 -9.52 23.26
N ILE A 175 13.28 -8.55 23.78
CA ILE A 175 12.56 -8.66 25.04
C ILE A 175 11.07 -8.62 24.76
N GLU A 176 10.32 -9.56 25.32
CA GLU A 176 8.87 -9.69 25.14
C GLU A 176 8.17 -9.50 26.49
N ASN A 177 7.31 -8.49 26.57
CA ASN A 177 6.47 -8.21 27.74
C ASN A 177 5.01 -8.19 27.30
N ASP A 178 4.20 -9.12 27.83
CA ASP A 178 2.78 -9.25 27.47
C ASP A 178 2.55 -9.31 25.93
N THR A 179 3.52 -9.84 25.18
CA THR A 179 3.50 -9.96 23.71
C THR A 179 3.68 -11.42 23.36
N ASP A 180 2.95 -11.90 22.36
CA ASP A 180 3.20 -13.18 21.75
C ASP A 180 3.89 -12.95 20.39
N LEU A 181 5.15 -13.39 20.27
CA LEU A 181 5.90 -13.34 19.01
C LEU A 181 5.69 -14.59 18.14
N THR A 182 4.65 -15.39 18.37
CA THR A 182 4.28 -16.44 17.42
C THR A 182 3.94 -15.84 16.07
N VAL A 183 4.89 -15.97 15.14
CA VAL A 183 4.74 -15.63 13.73
C VAL A 183 4.84 -16.94 12.95
N GLU A 184 3.98 -17.12 11.95
CA GLU A 184 4.08 -18.25 11.03
C GLU A 184 5.35 -18.07 10.19
N VAL A 185 6.42 -18.80 10.53
CA VAL A 185 7.68 -18.78 9.78
C VAL A 185 7.54 -19.72 8.60
N LEU A 186 7.50 -19.14 7.40
CA LEU A 186 7.55 -19.87 6.15
C LEU A 186 9.00 -20.27 5.91
N GLN A 187 9.28 -21.57 5.97
CA GLN A 187 10.56 -22.08 5.50
C GLN A 187 10.55 -21.95 3.97
N GLU A 188 11.60 -21.36 3.38
CA GLU A 188 11.87 -21.57 1.97
C GLU A 188 12.07 -23.08 1.80
N GLU A 189 11.07 -23.77 1.27
CA GLU A 189 11.30 -25.07 0.67
C GLU A 189 12.28 -24.81 -0.48
N ILE A 190 13.56 -25.05 -0.19
CA ILE A 190 14.61 -25.10 -1.20
C ILE A 190 14.11 -26.14 -2.20
N GLY A 191 13.59 -25.69 -3.34
CA GLY A 191 13.10 -26.58 -4.37
C GLY A 191 14.25 -27.52 -4.73
N GLU A 192 14.19 -28.75 -4.25
CA GLU A 192 14.97 -29.82 -4.82
C GLU A 192 14.59 -29.82 -6.31
N ASP A 193 15.62 -29.68 -7.14
CA ASP A 193 15.55 -29.74 -8.59
C ASP A 193 15.00 -31.12 -8.98
N ILE A 194 13.68 -31.26 -9.00
CA ILE A 194 13.01 -32.41 -9.60
C ILE A 194 13.15 -32.18 -11.09
N GLY A 195 14.19 -32.80 -11.66
CA GLY A 195 14.46 -32.78 -13.09
C GLY A 195 13.23 -33.21 -13.91
N PRO A 196 13.24 -32.94 -15.23
CA PRO A 196 12.09 -33.20 -16.07
C PRO A 196 11.96 -34.70 -16.34
N ASP A 197 11.31 -35.42 -15.42
CA ASP A 197 10.76 -36.74 -15.69
C ASP A 197 9.34 -36.58 -16.22
N ASP A 198 9.23 -36.23 -17.50
CA ASP A 198 8.10 -36.66 -18.33
C ASP A 198 8.72 -37.41 -19.51
N PRO A 199 8.38 -38.69 -19.64
CA PRO A 199 7.47 -38.99 -20.74
C PRO A 199 6.49 -40.11 -20.38
N TYR A 200 5.20 -39.80 -20.42
CA TYR A 200 4.12 -40.70 -20.86
C TYR A 200 4.30 -42.20 -20.56
N ASP A 201 3.66 -42.69 -19.49
CA ASP A 201 3.26 -44.10 -19.29
C ASP A 201 2.26 -44.08 -18.12
N ASP A 202 1.13 -44.74 -18.09
CA ASP A 202 0.25 -45.36 -19.08
C ASP A 202 -1.00 -45.70 -18.21
N GLU A 203 -2.19 -45.59 -18.80
CA GLU A 203 -3.47 -46.10 -18.29
C GLU A 203 -4.12 -45.43 -17.07
N ASP A 204 -5.19 -44.68 -17.35
CA ASP A 204 -6.25 -44.27 -16.43
C ASP A 204 -7.35 -45.35 -16.39
N PRO A 205 -7.60 -46.05 -15.26
CA PRO A 205 -8.70 -47.00 -15.15
C PRO A 205 -9.73 -46.57 -14.10
N TYR A 206 -10.00 -45.26 -13.94
CA TYR A 206 -11.09 -44.79 -13.08
C TYR A 206 -12.16 -44.03 -13.87
N GLU A 207 -12.77 -44.73 -14.82
CA GLU A 207 -14.21 -44.56 -15.04
C GLU A 207 -14.98 -45.06 -13.80
N ASP A 208 -16.06 -44.36 -13.50
CA ASP A 208 -17.13 -44.62 -12.54
C ASP A 208 -17.06 -44.02 -11.13
N SER A 209 -18.06 -43.14 -10.93
CA SER A 209 -18.76 -42.76 -9.70
C SER A 209 -18.34 -41.49 -8.96
N GLU A 210 -18.60 -40.33 -9.59
CA GLU A 210 -18.96 -39.12 -8.83
C GLU A 210 -20.37 -39.27 -8.24
N PRO A 211 -20.58 -39.01 -6.93
CA PRO A 211 -21.90 -38.69 -6.42
C PRO A 211 -22.24 -37.22 -6.73
N GLU A 212 -23.40 -37.00 -7.35
CA GLU A 212 -24.04 -35.69 -7.50
C GLU A 212 -24.26 -35.03 -6.13
N GLU A 213 -23.35 -34.14 -5.73
CA GLU A 213 -23.66 -33.14 -4.70
C GLU A 213 -24.36 -31.97 -5.38
N THR A 214 -25.68 -31.93 -5.25
CA THR A 214 -26.50 -30.77 -5.58
C THR A 214 -26.18 -29.64 -4.61
N TYR A 215 -25.27 -28.75 -5.01
CA TYR A 215 -25.09 -27.46 -4.36
C TYR A 215 -26.31 -26.59 -4.67
N GLU A 216 -27.21 -26.45 -3.70
CA GLU A 216 -28.31 -25.49 -3.78
C GLU A 216 -27.73 -24.07 -3.81
N ASP A 217 -27.88 -23.45 -4.98
CA ASP A 217 -27.66 -22.05 -5.27
C ASP A 217 -28.26 -21.14 -4.20
N SER A 218 -27.39 -20.56 -3.37
CA SER A 218 -27.67 -19.28 -2.77
C SER A 218 -27.18 -18.16 -3.71
N GLU A 219 -27.79 -18.06 -4.90
CA GLU A 219 -27.73 -16.87 -5.76
C GLU A 219 -28.42 -15.71 -5.04
N LYS A 220 -27.70 -15.13 -4.11
CA LYS A 220 -28.06 -13.86 -3.49
C LYS A 220 -27.79 -12.81 -4.55
N ALA A 221 -28.85 -12.30 -5.17
CA ALA A 221 -28.85 -11.23 -6.17
C ALA A 221 -27.68 -10.25 -5.96
N THR A 222 -26.56 -10.49 -6.64
CA THR A 222 -25.44 -9.57 -6.68
C THR A 222 -25.89 -8.45 -7.59
N GLU A 223 -26.36 -7.38 -6.96
CA GLU A 223 -26.47 -6.02 -7.50
C GLU A 223 -25.54 -5.85 -8.72
N ASP A 224 -26.11 -5.45 -9.87
CA ASP A 224 -25.39 -5.17 -11.13
C ASP A 224 -24.36 -4.07 -10.92
N LYS A 225 -23.24 -4.41 -10.30
CA LYS A 225 -22.11 -3.50 -10.12
C LYS A 225 -21.46 -3.30 -11.47
N GLU A 226 -21.25 -2.05 -11.84
CA GLU A 226 -20.52 -1.65 -13.03
C GLU A 226 -19.15 -2.38 -13.07
N LYS A 227 -18.88 -3.06 -14.18
CA LYS A 227 -17.64 -3.80 -14.42
C LYS A 227 -16.79 -3.06 -15.43
N PHE A 228 -15.49 -3.03 -15.18
CA PHE A 228 -14.49 -2.46 -16.06
C PHE A 228 -13.37 -3.45 -16.31
N PHE A 229 -12.61 -3.25 -17.39
CA PHE A 229 -11.46 -4.06 -17.75
C PHE A 229 -10.22 -3.18 -17.91
N GLY A 230 -9.19 -3.46 -17.11
CA GLY A 230 -7.89 -2.80 -17.18
C GLY A 230 -6.90 -3.56 -18.06
N TYR A 231 -6.18 -2.81 -18.89
CA TYR A 231 -5.16 -3.32 -19.81
C TYR A 231 -3.88 -2.50 -19.65
N CYS A 232 -2.76 -3.17 -19.40
CA CYS A 232 -1.43 -2.57 -19.38
C CYS A 232 -0.68 -2.95 -20.66
N PHE A 233 0.00 -1.99 -21.29
CA PHE A 233 0.72 -2.19 -22.54
C PHE A 233 2.23 -2.10 -22.31
N GLU A 234 2.99 -2.98 -22.97
CA GLU A 234 4.47 -2.99 -22.92
C GLU A 234 5.06 -1.72 -23.56
N THR A 235 4.45 -1.29 -24.67
CA THR A 235 4.76 -0.05 -25.38
C THR A 235 3.47 0.57 -25.88
N VAL A 236 3.44 1.89 -26.10
CA VAL A 236 2.25 2.58 -26.63
C VAL A 236 1.73 1.94 -27.94
N GLY A 237 0.49 1.47 -27.93
CA GLY A 237 -0.21 0.78 -29.02
C GLY A 237 0.25 -0.67 -29.26
N GLY A 238 1.10 -1.20 -28.39
CA GLY A 238 1.75 -2.50 -28.54
C GLY A 238 0.94 -3.68 -28.00
N LYS A 239 1.65 -4.75 -27.63
CA LYS A 239 1.07 -5.89 -26.95
C LYS A 239 0.68 -5.50 -25.51
N TYR A 240 -0.42 -6.05 -25.03
CA TYR A 240 -0.90 -5.85 -23.67
C TYR A 240 -0.81 -7.14 -22.83
N TYR A 241 -0.69 -6.97 -21.52
CA TYR A 241 -0.73 -8.03 -20.51
C TYR A 241 -2.16 -8.52 -20.27
N PRO A 242 -2.38 -9.72 -19.72
CA PRO A 242 -3.73 -10.22 -19.43
C PRO A 242 -4.61 -9.18 -18.71
N LYS A 243 -5.86 -9.06 -19.15
CA LYS A 243 -6.79 -8.04 -18.62
C LYS A 243 -7.12 -8.30 -17.16
N VAL A 244 -7.32 -7.21 -16.41
CA VAL A 244 -7.77 -7.24 -15.02
C VAL A 244 -9.22 -6.79 -14.96
N THR A 245 -10.08 -7.51 -14.23
CA THR A 245 -11.48 -7.12 -14.03
C THR A 245 -11.56 -6.23 -12.81
N LEU A 246 -12.23 -5.08 -12.94
CA LEU A 246 -12.38 -4.05 -11.91
C LEU A 246 -13.87 -3.80 -11.64
N PHE A 247 -14.25 -3.62 -10.38
CA PHE A 247 -15.62 -3.51 -9.91
C PHE A 247 -15.88 -2.11 -9.36
N GLY A 248 -16.37 -1.24 -10.24
CA GLY A 248 -16.73 0.14 -9.93
C GLY A 248 -15.58 1.15 -10.03
N PRO A 249 -15.92 2.45 -9.90
CA PRO A 249 -15.01 3.55 -10.21
C PRO A 249 -13.84 3.70 -9.22
N GLU A 250 -14.00 3.28 -7.97
CA GLU A 250 -12.92 3.34 -6.97
C GLU A 250 -11.77 2.40 -7.33
N GLU A 251 -12.08 1.18 -7.78
CA GLU A 251 -11.08 0.20 -8.20
C GLU A 251 -10.37 0.66 -9.49
N VAL A 252 -11.12 1.25 -10.42
CA VAL A 252 -10.57 1.90 -11.62
C VAL A 252 -9.55 2.98 -11.25
N PHE A 253 -9.89 3.88 -10.33
CA PHE A 253 -9.00 4.96 -9.90
C PHE A 253 -7.71 4.43 -9.27
N ASN A 254 -7.83 3.45 -8.37
CA ASN A 254 -6.70 2.84 -7.68
C ASN A 254 -5.78 2.11 -8.67
N TYR A 255 -6.37 1.31 -9.56
CA TYR A 255 -5.64 0.58 -10.60
C TYR A 255 -4.85 1.54 -11.50
N VAL A 256 -5.49 2.58 -12.03
CA VAL A 256 -4.83 3.53 -12.93
C VAL A 256 -3.68 4.26 -12.24
N ASN A 257 -3.86 4.69 -10.98
CA ASN A 257 -2.80 5.39 -10.25
C ASN A 257 -1.57 4.53 -9.98
N LEU A 258 -1.77 3.24 -9.75
CA LEU A 258 -0.68 2.29 -9.59
C LEU A 258 0.02 2.05 -10.91
N GLN A 259 -0.74 1.70 -11.95
CA GLN A 259 -0.18 1.16 -13.19
C GLN A 259 0.43 2.22 -14.11
N LYS A 260 -0.08 3.47 -14.09
CA LYS A 260 0.34 4.51 -15.05
C LYS A 260 1.83 4.87 -14.98
N ASN A 261 2.48 4.65 -13.83
CA ASN A 261 3.91 4.93 -13.64
C ASN A 261 4.82 3.74 -13.99
N LEU A 262 4.23 2.54 -14.13
CA LEU A 262 4.96 1.31 -14.45
C LEU A 262 4.89 0.97 -15.94
N PHE A 263 3.79 1.33 -16.61
CA PHE A 263 3.54 1.02 -18.01
C PHE A 263 3.48 2.28 -18.86
N ASP A 264 3.98 2.19 -20.08
CA ASP A 264 3.93 3.28 -21.07
C ASP A 264 2.49 3.67 -21.43
N GLU A 265 1.57 2.72 -21.35
CA GLU A 265 0.15 2.92 -21.61
C GLU A 265 -0.72 2.00 -20.74
N VAL A 266 -1.78 2.58 -20.16
CA VAL A 266 -2.82 1.89 -19.40
C VAL A 266 -4.17 2.31 -19.94
N ARG A 267 -5.02 1.34 -20.27
CA ARG A 267 -6.39 1.58 -20.73
C ARG A 267 -7.38 0.88 -19.83
N ILE A 268 -8.49 1.55 -19.53
CA ILE A 268 -9.64 0.98 -18.85
C ILE A 268 -10.81 1.07 -19.81
N THR A 269 -11.48 -0.05 -20.04
CA THR A 269 -12.74 -0.10 -20.80
C THR A 269 -13.90 -0.53 -19.89
N ASP A 270 -15.12 -0.19 -20.27
CA ASP A 270 -16.31 -0.77 -19.66
C ASP A 270 -16.66 -2.14 -20.27
N THR A 271 -17.85 -2.66 -19.96
CA THR A 271 -18.35 -3.94 -20.51
C THR A 271 -18.64 -3.92 -22.01
N ASP A 272 -18.85 -2.75 -22.59
CA ASP A 272 -19.14 -2.55 -24.01
C ASP A 272 -17.87 -2.18 -24.80
N ASP A 273 -16.68 -2.40 -24.19
CA ASP A 273 -15.37 -2.07 -24.75
C ASP A 273 -15.18 -0.58 -25.04
N CYS A 274 -15.98 0.29 -24.39
CA CYS A 274 -15.82 1.73 -24.49
C CYS A 274 -14.70 2.19 -23.54
N LEU A 275 -13.80 3.04 -24.04
CA LEU A 275 -12.67 3.56 -23.28
C LEU A 275 -13.16 4.50 -22.17
N ALA A 276 -13.01 4.07 -20.92
CA ALA A 276 -13.37 4.83 -19.72
C ALA A 276 -12.20 5.70 -19.23
N VAL A 277 -10.98 5.14 -19.20
CA VAL A 277 -9.77 5.84 -18.77
C VAL A 277 -8.60 5.45 -19.66
N HIS A 278 -7.74 6.42 -19.96
CA HIS A 278 -6.51 6.20 -20.70
C HIS A 278 -5.38 6.97 -20.04
N ALA A 279 -4.28 6.29 -19.70
CA ALA A 279 -3.06 6.93 -19.25
C ALA A 279 -1.91 6.61 -20.21
N LEU A 280 -1.17 7.64 -20.60
CA LEU A 280 0.04 7.54 -21.43
C LEU A 280 1.21 8.15 -20.67
N LYS A 281 2.29 7.38 -20.52
CA LYS A 281 3.55 7.82 -19.91
C LYS A 281 3.34 8.53 -18.55
N GLY A 282 2.60 7.89 -17.64
CA GLY A 282 2.29 8.45 -16.32
C GLY A 282 1.16 9.48 -16.27
N LYS A 283 0.64 9.95 -17.42
CA LYS A 283 -0.38 11.00 -17.48
C LYS A 283 -1.72 10.46 -17.92
N ILE A 284 -2.78 10.75 -17.16
CA ILE A 284 -4.16 10.47 -17.59
C ILE A 284 -4.50 11.45 -18.72
N ILE A 285 -4.96 10.90 -19.84
CA ILE A 285 -5.36 11.66 -21.02
C ILE A 285 -6.87 11.47 -21.24
N PHE A 286 -7.52 12.54 -21.66
CA PHE A 286 -8.91 12.53 -22.07
C PHE A 286 -8.97 12.81 -23.57
N PRO A 287 -9.88 12.15 -24.33
CA PRO A 287 -10.10 12.48 -25.73
C PRO A 287 -10.35 13.99 -25.92
N GLU A 288 -9.74 14.60 -26.93
CA GLU A 288 -9.89 16.04 -27.21
C GLU A 288 -11.36 16.45 -27.42
N GLU A 289 -12.15 15.54 -27.98
CA GLU A 289 -13.60 15.70 -28.19
C GLU A 289 -14.41 15.82 -26.88
N TRP A 290 -13.89 15.36 -25.74
CA TRP A 290 -14.56 15.54 -24.44
C TRP A 290 -14.29 16.92 -23.83
N VAL A 291 -13.16 17.55 -24.21
CA VAL A 291 -12.80 18.91 -23.76
C VAL A 291 -13.68 19.97 -24.43
N ALA A 292 -14.12 19.73 -25.67
CA ALA A 292 -14.92 20.66 -26.46
C ALA A 292 -16.39 20.78 -26.01
N SER A 293 -16.89 19.85 -25.20
CA SER A 293 -18.29 19.80 -24.74
C SER A 293 -18.54 20.45 -23.37
N SER A 294 -17.50 21.04 -22.75
CA SER A 294 -17.56 21.66 -21.41
C SER A 294 -17.53 23.20 -21.40
N GLU A 295 -17.60 23.86 -22.56
CA GLU A 295 -17.85 25.30 -22.71
C GLU A 295 -19.32 25.61 -23.00
#